data_AF-A0A151E1T9-F1
#
_entry.id   AF-A0A151E1T9-F1
#
_cell.length_a   1.000
_cell.length_b   1.000
_cell.length_c   1.000
_cell.angle_alpha   90.00
_cell.angle_beta   90.00
_cell.angle_gamma   90.00
#
_symmetry.space_group_name_H-M   'P 1'
#
loop_
_entity.id
_entity.type
_entity.pdbx_description
1 polymer ?
#
loop_
_entity_poly.entity_id
_entity_poly.type
_entity_poly.pdbx_seq_one_letter_code
_entity_poly.pdbx_strand_id
1 'polypeptide(L)'
;MVRPIVVRSLRGSKVRKKIVDYLFDISPSGSYVSDIAYNIETSPSNVIGALRGMNLRYKHDESLIGLNIVELIKKDNNTDLKLYRLTDFGKEILESLKNSK
;
A
#
# COMPACT_ATOMS: atom_id res chain seq x y z
N MET A 1 9.21 16.88 1.75
CA MET A 1 10.50 16.14 1.77
C MET A 1 10.20 14.65 1.79
N VAL A 2 10.63 13.88 0.79
CA VAL A 2 10.35 12.44 0.74
C VAL A 2 11.13 11.72 1.84
N ARG A 3 10.45 10.96 2.69
CA ARG A 3 11.08 10.26 3.82
C ARG A 3 12.02 9.15 3.29
N PRO A 4 13.31 9.11 3.68
CA PRO A 4 14.26 8.09 3.18
C PRO A 4 13.80 6.64 3.41
N ILE A 5 13.12 6.39 4.53
CA ILE A 5 12.59 5.05 4.87
C ILE A 5 11.48 4.60 3.90
N VAL A 6 10.65 5.52 3.40
CA VAL A 6 9.62 5.24 2.40
C VAL A 6 10.26 4.88 1.06
N VAL A 7 11.23 5.68 0.61
CA VAL A 7 11.99 5.39 -0.62
C VAL A 7 12.66 4.03 -0.56
N ARG A 8 13.32 3.73 0.56
CA ARG A 8 13.97 2.44 0.80
C ARG A 8 12.97 1.28 0.75
N SER A 9 11.82 1.44 1.42
CA SER A 9 10.75 0.42 1.44
C SER A 9 10.22 0.11 0.04
N LEU A 10 9.95 1.14 -0.77
CA LEU A 10 9.41 0.97 -2.13
C LEU A 10 10.47 0.46 -3.12
N ARG A 11 11.74 0.92 -3.02
CA ARG A 11 12.84 0.42 -3.88
C ARG A 11 13.19 -1.04 -3.56
N GLY A 12 13.14 -1.43 -2.29
CA GLY A 12 13.50 -2.76 -1.83
C GLY A 12 12.44 -3.84 -2.07
N SER A 13 11.21 -3.49 -2.44
CA SER A 13 10.11 -4.45 -2.61
C SER A 13 9.30 -4.18 -3.87
N LYS A 14 9.45 -5.09 -4.86
CA LYS A 14 8.66 -5.08 -6.10
C LYS A 14 7.15 -5.17 -5.82
N VAL A 15 6.75 -5.97 -4.82
CA VAL A 15 5.34 -6.13 -4.44
C VAL A 15 4.77 -4.82 -3.89
N ARG A 16 5.47 -4.16 -2.95
CA ARG A 16 5.01 -2.88 -2.40
C ARG A 16 4.87 -1.82 -3.50
N LYS A 17 5.85 -1.75 -4.41
CA LYS A 17 5.80 -0.83 -5.55
C LYS A 17 4.58 -1.08 -6.45
N LYS A 18 4.35 -2.32 -6.88
CA LYS A 18 3.18 -2.66 -7.70
C LYS A 18 1.85 -2.34 -7.00
N ILE A 19 1.74 -2.60 -5.69
CA ILE A 19 0.54 -2.27 -4.91
C ILE A 19 0.27 -0.76 -4.93
N VAL A 20 1.27 0.07 -4.61
CA VAL A 20 1.06 1.52 -4.54
C VAL A 20 0.83 2.15 -5.91
N ASP A 21 1.45 1.61 -6.97
CA ASP A 21 1.18 2.03 -8.35
C ASP A 21 -0.27 1.71 -8.74
N TYR A 22 -0.75 0.49 -8.50
CA TYR A 22 -2.15 0.12 -8.73
C TYR A 22 -3.14 0.97 -7.93
N LEU A 23 -2.89 1.17 -6.63
CA LEU A 23 -3.76 1.99 -5.77
C LEU A 23 -3.73 3.49 -6.15
N PHE A 24 -2.63 3.96 -6.73
CA PHE A 24 -2.54 5.30 -7.30
C PHE A 24 -3.45 5.44 -8.52
N ASP A 25 -3.44 4.46 -9.42
CA ASP A 25 -4.20 4.51 -10.67
C ASP A 25 -5.72 4.45 -10.44
N ILE A 26 -6.17 3.78 -9.36
CA ILE A 26 -7.60 3.71 -8.99
C ILE A 26 -8.04 4.76 -7.96
N SER A 27 -7.13 5.62 -7.49
CA SER A 27 -7.42 6.64 -6.49
C SER A 27 -8.53 7.60 -6.98
N PRO A 28 -9.49 8.02 -6.12
CA PRO A 28 -9.51 7.87 -4.66
C PRO A 28 -10.18 6.58 -4.15
N SER A 29 -10.52 5.65 -5.04
CA SER A 29 -11.16 4.38 -4.67
C SER A 29 -10.19 3.47 -3.93
N GLY A 30 -10.73 2.55 -3.13
CA GLY A 30 -9.98 1.46 -2.51
C GLY A 30 -10.30 0.12 -3.17
N SER A 31 -9.47 -0.88 -2.90
CA SER A 31 -9.58 -2.22 -3.48
C SER A 31 -9.38 -3.31 -2.43
N TYR A 32 -9.96 -4.48 -2.64
CA TYR A 32 -9.79 -5.64 -1.76
C TYR A 32 -8.44 -6.31 -2.00
N VAL A 33 -7.96 -7.09 -1.02
CA VAL A 33 -6.71 -7.87 -1.17
C VAL A 33 -6.75 -8.79 -2.39
N SER A 34 -7.88 -9.45 -2.65
CA SER A 34 -8.05 -10.35 -3.79
C SER A 34 -7.88 -9.63 -5.11
N ASP A 35 -8.47 -8.43 -5.23
CA ASP A 35 -8.45 -7.65 -6.46
C ASP A 35 -7.08 -7.04 -6.69
N ILE A 36 -6.42 -6.53 -5.63
CA ILE A 36 -5.03 -6.09 -5.68
C ILE A 36 -4.14 -7.25 -6.15
N ALA A 37 -4.26 -8.43 -5.52
CA ALA A 37 -3.47 -9.61 -5.84
C ALA A 37 -3.64 -10.04 -7.31
N TYR A 38 -4.88 -10.02 -7.80
CA TYR A 38 -5.22 -10.29 -9.20
C TYR A 38 -4.54 -9.28 -10.14
N ASN A 39 -4.73 -7.98 -9.91
CA ASN A 39 -4.24 -6.93 -10.81
C ASN A 39 -2.71 -6.79 -10.83
N ILE A 40 -2.02 -7.13 -9.74
CA ILE A 40 -0.56 -7.05 -9.67
C ILE A 40 0.15 -8.40 -9.90
N GLU A 41 -0.62 -9.45 -10.17
CA GLU A 41 -0.18 -10.81 -10.45
C GLU A 41 0.67 -11.40 -9.31
N THR A 42 0.13 -11.43 -8.09
CA THR A 42 0.80 -12.04 -6.94
C THR A 42 -0.17 -12.75 -6.00
N SER A 43 0.33 -13.43 -4.98
CA SER A 43 -0.53 -14.11 -4.00
C SER A 43 -1.18 -13.11 -3.01
N PRO A 44 -2.41 -13.38 -2.54
CA PRO A 44 -3.03 -12.62 -1.46
C PRO A 44 -2.16 -12.50 -0.20
N SER A 45 -1.39 -13.55 0.13
CA SER A 45 -0.47 -13.54 1.28
C SER A 45 0.67 -12.52 1.14
N ASN A 46 1.24 -12.36 -0.07
CA ASN A 46 2.25 -11.35 -0.35
C ASN A 46 1.65 -9.94 -0.25
N VAL A 47 0.42 -9.75 -0.73
CA VAL A 47 -0.31 -8.48 -0.60
C VAL A 47 -0.53 -8.13 0.87
N ILE A 48 -1.04 -9.07 1.67
CA ILE A 48 -1.25 -8.87 3.12
C ILE A 48 0.07 -8.52 3.82
N GLY A 49 1.15 -9.27 3.56
CA GLY A 49 2.46 -9.01 4.15
C GLY A 49 3.04 -7.65 3.77
N ALA A 50 2.82 -7.20 2.53
CA ALA A 50 3.24 -5.87 2.07
C ALA A 50 2.41 -4.75 2.72
N LEU A 51 1.09 -4.94 2.84
CA LEU A 51 0.15 -3.95 3.37
C LEU A 51 0.28 -3.77 4.89
N ARG A 52 0.27 -4.87 5.65
CA ARG A 52 0.14 -4.87 7.12
C ARG A 52 1.36 -5.43 7.87
N GLY A 53 2.31 -6.03 7.15
CA GLY A 53 3.32 -6.88 7.78
C GLY A 53 2.77 -8.29 8.09
N MET A 54 3.66 -9.21 8.44
CA MET A 54 3.34 -10.61 8.73
C MET A 54 4.46 -11.23 9.57
N ASN A 55 4.19 -11.42 10.87
CA ASN A 55 5.07 -12.07 11.85
C ASN A 55 6.51 -11.49 11.88
N LEU A 56 7.47 -12.30 12.36
CA LEU A 56 8.89 -11.94 12.53
C LEU A 56 9.63 -11.58 11.22
N ARG A 57 9.06 -11.90 10.05
CA ARG A 57 9.72 -11.69 8.75
C ARG A 57 9.40 -10.33 8.12
N TYR A 58 8.25 -9.74 8.43
CA TYR A 58 7.83 -8.43 7.93
C TYR A 58 7.40 -7.53 9.09
N LYS A 59 8.30 -6.64 9.52
CA LYS A 59 8.02 -5.67 10.57
C LYS A 59 6.81 -4.81 10.19
N HIS A 60 5.84 -4.71 11.10
CA HIS A 60 4.63 -3.93 10.91
C HIS A 60 4.95 -2.47 10.55
N ASP A 61 5.93 -1.86 11.21
CA ASP A 61 6.31 -0.45 11.02
C ASP A 61 6.90 -0.15 9.64
N GLU A 62 7.37 -1.18 8.93
CA GLU A 62 7.88 -1.05 7.57
C GLU A 62 6.84 -1.41 6.50
N SER A 63 5.65 -1.87 6.89
CA SER A 63 4.54 -2.15 5.97
C SER A 63 3.99 -0.88 5.33
N LEU A 64 3.20 -0.99 4.27
CA LEU A 64 2.61 0.18 3.62
C LEU A 64 1.66 0.96 4.55
N ILE A 65 0.94 0.25 5.42
CA ILE A 65 0.13 0.88 6.48
C ILE A 65 1.02 1.47 7.58
N GLY A 66 2.03 0.74 8.04
CA GLY A 66 2.97 1.23 9.06
C GLY A 66 3.71 2.51 8.63
N LEU A 67 3.97 2.66 7.33
CA LEU A 67 4.58 3.85 6.73
C LEU A 67 3.57 4.96 6.39
N ASN A 68 2.29 4.77 6.73
CA ASN A 68 1.18 5.69 6.45
C ASN A 68 0.94 5.96 4.96
N ILE A 69 1.37 5.07 4.05
CA ILE A 69 1.19 5.25 2.59
C ILE A 69 -0.19 4.76 2.16
N VAL A 70 -0.65 3.68 2.78
CA VAL A 70 -1.94 3.04 2.51
C VAL A 70 -2.74 3.01 3.81
N GLU A 71 -4.05 3.18 3.72
CA GLU A 71 -4.96 2.98 4.84
C GLU A 71 -5.97 1.88 4.54
N LEU A 72 -6.50 1.28 5.61
CA LEU A 72 -7.65 0.40 5.56
C LEU A 72 -8.90 1.23 5.81
N ILE A 73 -9.77 1.33 4.81
CA ILE A 73 -11.09 1.92 4.97
C ILE A 73 -11.91 0.96 5.84
N LYS A 74 -12.47 1.45 6.93
CA LYS A 74 -13.50 0.76 7.71
C LYS A 74 -14.77 1.61 7.62
N LYS A 75 -15.92 1.02 7.28
CA LYS A 75 -17.20 1.72 7.42
C LYS A 75 -17.72 1.53 8.83
N ASP A 76 -18.22 2.61 9.44
CA ASP A 76 -18.77 2.63 10.80
C ASP A 76 -20.06 1.80 11.00
N ASN A 77 -20.61 1.22 9.93
CA ASN A 77 -21.98 0.68 9.92
C ASN A 77 -22.04 -0.82 9.61
N ASN A 78 -21.36 -1.65 10.42
CA ASN A 78 -21.56 -3.11 10.45
C ASN A 78 -21.27 -3.87 9.13
N THR A 79 -20.59 -3.24 8.18
CA THR A 79 -20.11 -3.87 6.94
C THR A 79 -18.59 -4.01 7.05
N ASP A 80 -18.09 -5.24 7.09
CA ASP A 80 -16.66 -5.58 7.19
C ASP A 80 -15.93 -5.32 5.85
N LEU A 81 -16.15 -4.14 5.27
CA LEU A 81 -15.55 -3.66 4.03
C LEU A 81 -14.07 -3.36 4.28
N LYS A 82 -13.20 -4.37 4.09
CA LYS A 82 -11.74 -4.25 4.24
C LYS A 82 -11.08 -3.80 2.94
N LEU A 83 -11.39 -2.59 2.50
CA LEU A 83 -10.78 -1.97 1.32
C LEU A 83 -9.51 -1.20 1.69
N TYR A 84 -8.53 -1.21 0.80
CA TYR A 84 -7.29 -0.47 0.96
C TYR A 84 -7.16 0.60 -0.11
N ARG A 85 -6.76 1.81 0.30
CA ARG A 85 -6.49 2.92 -0.61
C ARG A 85 -5.26 3.70 -0.16
N LEU A 86 -4.70 4.50 -1.05
CA LEU A 86 -3.68 5.47 -0.65
C LEU A 86 -4.25 6.50 0.33
N THR A 87 -3.46 6.84 1.35
CA THR A 87 -3.67 8.05 2.13
C THR A 87 -3.31 9.27 1.28
N ASP A 88 -3.73 10.46 1.70
CA ASP A 88 -3.31 11.71 1.03
C ASP A 88 -1.78 11.88 1.10
N PHE A 89 -1.16 11.53 2.23
CA PHE A 89 0.30 11.47 2.36
C PHE A 89 0.94 10.51 1.35
N GLY A 90 0.36 9.32 1.17
CA GLY A 90 0.83 8.33 0.21
C GLY A 90 0.80 8.85 -1.22
N LYS A 91 -0.28 9.56 -1.60
CA LYS A 91 -0.41 10.17 -2.93
C LYS A 91 0.66 11.24 -3.16
N GLU A 92 0.80 12.19 -2.25
CA GLU A 92 1.80 13.28 -2.36
C GLU A 92 3.22 12.74 -2.54
N ILE A 93 3.58 11.69 -1.79
CA ILE A 93 4.89 11.06 -1.89
C ILE A 93 5.10 10.38 -3.26
N LEU A 94 4.09 9.66 -3.76
CA LEU A 94 4.20 8.98 -5.06
C LEU A 94 4.26 9.96 -6.22
N GLU A 95 3.51 11.06 -6.16
CA GLU A 95 3.61 12.16 -7.13
C GLU A 95 5.01 12.77 -7.12
N SER A 96 5.55 13.07 -5.92
CA SER A 96 6.91 13.58 -5.77
C SER A 96 7.96 12.63 -6.36
N LEU A 97 7.79 11.32 -6.17
CA LEU A 97 8.69 10.29 -6.73
C LEU A 97 8.58 10.15 -8.25
N LYS A 98 7.37 10.30 -8.81
CA LYS A 98 7.13 10.27 -10.26
C LYS A 98 7.67 11.53 -10.96
N ASN A 99 7.57 12.70 -10.32
CA ASN A 99 8.05 13.99 -10.84
C ASN A 99 9.57 14.20 -10.68
N SER A 100 10.24 13.38 -9.87
CA SER A 100 11.71 13.41 -9.68
C SER A 100 12.49 12.55 -10.69
N LYS A 101 11.79 12.00 -11.70
CA LYS A 101 12.37 11.26 -12.83
C LYS A 101 12.60 12.19 -14.01
#